data_AF-A0A1Y0MI15-F1
#
_entry.id   AF-A0A1Y0MI15-F1
#
_cell.length_a   1.000
_cell.length_b   1.000
_cell.length_c   1.000
_cell.angle_alpha   90.00
_cell.angle_beta   90.00
_cell.angle_gamma   90.00
#
_symmetry.space_group_name_H-M   'P 1'
#
loop_
_entity.id
_entity.type
_entity.pdbx_description
1 polymer ?
#
loop_
_entity_poly.entity_id
_entity_poly.type
_entity_poly.pdbx_seq_one_letter_code
_entity_poly.pdbx_strand_id
1 'polypeptide(L)'
;MKKGLIIILFFCFTKSDAQVNEDILYLKYDENISINEYYDNFKILHIDLRFTINNQGEDARPTTYKYRINNISLDGDLKFNEIKNIVSDEDLKNIKLTTIDDLRKLNSCDLFFLLADSKIFLIKDKENIHYKYALSYKSTARGIEYFDNGLRF
;
A
#
# COMPACT_ATOMS: atom_id res chain seq x y z
N MET A 1 -48.93 16.38 46.35
CA MET A 1 -48.46 17.19 45.21
C MET A 1 -47.22 16.54 44.61
N LYS A 2 -47.05 16.73 43.29
CA LYS A 2 -46.39 15.88 42.28
C LYS A 2 -45.00 15.29 42.65
N LYS A 3 -44.88 13.96 42.54
CA LYS A 3 -43.61 13.23 42.40
C LYS A 3 -43.09 13.45 40.96
N GLY A 4 -41.98 14.16 40.81
CA GLY A 4 -41.30 14.34 39.53
C GLY A 4 -40.30 13.21 39.32
N LEU A 5 -40.62 12.28 38.43
CA LEU A 5 -39.72 11.25 37.92
C LEU A 5 -38.77 11.94 36.92
N ILE A 6 -37.50 12.14 37.28
CA ILE A 6 -36.49 12.64 36.35
C ILE A 6 -35.89 11.43 35.63
N ILE A 7 -36.28 11.25 34.37
CA ILE A 7 -35.64 10.33 33.43
C ILE A 7 -34.38 11.05 32.90
N ILE A 8 -33.21 10.61 33.34
CA ILE A 8 -31.93 11.02 32.74
C ILE A 8 -31.82 10.24 31.42
N LEU A 9 -32.19 10.89 30.31
CA LEU A 9 -31.82 10.42 28.98
C LEU A 9 -30.32 10.64 28.80
N PHE A 10 -29.56 9.56 29.01
CA PHE A 10 -28.17 9.47 28.58
C PHE A 10 -28.17 9.33 27.05
N PHE A 11 -28.30 10.45 26.34
CA PHE A 11 -27.96 10.47 24.92
C PHE A 11 -26.45 10.30 24.83
N CYS A 12 -26.02 9.04 24.61
CA CYS A 12 -24.70 8.74 24.11
C CYS A 12 -24.46 9.61 22.88
N PHE A 13 -23.66 10.66 23.04
CA PHE A 13 -22.88 11.20 21.94
C PHE A 13 -21.97 10.05 21.49
N THR A 14 -22.46 9.23 20.56
CA THR A 14 -21.55 8.51 19.68
C THR A 14 -20.79 9.59 18.95
N LYS A 15 -19.62 9.93 19.48
CA LYS A 15 -18.52 10.47 18.70
C LYS A 15 -18.27 9.45 17.60
N SER A 16 -18.97 9.62 16.50
CA SER A 16 -18.57 9.07 15.21
C SER A 16 -17.45 9.96 14.67
N ASP A 17 -16.39 10.11 15.47
CA ASP A 17 -15.13 10.70 15.04
C ASP A 17 -14.31 9.56 14.42
N ALA A 18 -14.71 9.11 13.22
CA ALA A 18 -13.86 8.25 12.37
C ALA A 18 -14.39 8.16 10.93
N GLN A 19 -14.72 9.28 10.30
CA GLN A 19 -14.48 9.39 8.86
C GLN A 19 -13.25 10.28 8.71
N VAL A 20 -12.13 9.81 9.25
CA VAL A 20 -10.84 10.44 9.04
C VAL A 20 -10.43 10.08 7.61
N ASN A 21 -10.29 11.12 6.83
CA ASN A 21 -9.84 11.16 5.46
C ASN A 21 -8.45 10.49 5.34
N GLU A 22 -8.37 9.17 5.12
CA GLU A 22 -7.10 8.43 4.94
C GLU A 22 -7.19 7.42 3.78
N ASP A 23 -7.73 7.83 2.62
CA ASP A 23 -7.73 7.01 1.42
C ASP A 23 -6.32 6.84 0.81
N ILE A 24 -5.26 7.41 1.42
CA ILE A 24 -3.92 7.44 0.85
C ILE A 24 -2.91 6.75 1.77
N LEU A 25 -2.32 5.66 1.26
CA LEU A 25 -1.21 4.95 1.91
C LEU A 25 0.12 5.34 1.25
N TYR A 26 1.07 5.84 2.03
CA TYR A 26 2.44 6.06 1.58
C TYR A 26 3.33 4.90 2.00
N LEU A 27 3.59 3.99 1.08
CA LEU A 27 4.42 2.80 1.30
C LEU A 27 5.90 3.16 1.07
N LYS A 28 6.75 2.89 2.05
CA LYS A 28 8.20 2.99 1.88
C LYS A 28 8.70 1.83 1.02
N TYR A 29 9.55 2.13 0.04
CA TYR A 29 10.25 1.11 -0.74
C TYR A 29 11.10 0.22 0.17
N ASP A 30 11.05 -1.08 -0.10
CA ASP A 30 11.77 -2.13 0.59
C ASP A 30 12.41 -3.05 -0.47
N GLU A 31 13.62 -3.54 -0.22
CA GLU A 31 14.36 -4.36 -1.19
C GLU A 31 13.70 -5.72 -1.49
N ASN A 32 12.83 -6.19 -0.60
CA ASN A 32 12.03 -7.40 -0.81
C ASN A 32 10.87 -7.19 -1.79
N ILE A 33 10.63 -5.95 -2.22
CA ILE A 33 9.68 -5.63 -3.27
C ILE A 33 10.32 -6.00 -4.62
N SER A 34 9.72 -6.97 -5.31
CA SER A 34 10.17 -7.36 -6.65
C SER A 34 9.52 -6.44 -7.70
N ILE A 35 10.37 -5.87 -8.54
CA ILE A 35 10.00 -5.02 -9.67
C ILE A 35 10.19 -5.80 -10.96
N ASN A 36 9.18 -5.79 -11.84
CA ASN A 36 9.22 -6.41 -13.15
C ASN A 36 8.87 -5.37 -14.22
N GLU A 37 9.82 -5.09 -15.11
CA GLU A 37 9.64 -4.17 -16.24
C GLU A 37 9.47 -4.98 -17.53
N TYR A 38 8.41 -4.72 -18.29
CA TYR A 38 8.17 -5.41 -19.55
C TYR A 38 7.39 -4.55 -20.53
N TYR A 39 7.60 -4.78 -21.82
CA TYR A 39 6.83 -4.15 -22.89
C TYR A 39 5.67 -5.07 -23.28
N ASP A 40 4.49 -4.50 -23.48
CA ASP A 40 3.39 -5.25 -24.09
C ASP A 40 3.53 -5.33 -25.62
N ASN A 41 2.55 -5.98 -26.26
CA ASN A 41 2.51 -6.14 -27.71
C ASN A 41 2.44 -4.81 -28.48
N PHE A 42 2.06 -3.72 -27.82
CA PHE A 42 1.99 -2.37 -28.40
C PHE A 42 3.24 -1.55 -28.10
N LYS A 43 4.29 -2.17 -27.53
CA LYS A 43 5.53 -1.52 -27.10
C LYS A 43 5.30 -0.46 -26.02
N ILE A 44 4.29 -0.66 -25.17
CA ILE A 44 4.08 0.19 -23.99
C ILE A 44 4.81 -0.45 -22.83
N LEU A 45 5.69 0.32 -22.16
CA LEU A 45 6.38 -0.12 -20.95
C LEU A 45 5.39 -0.23 -19.78
N HIS A 46 5.36 -1.40 -19.15
CA HIS A 46 4.68 -1.68 -17.90
C HIS A 46 5.70 -1.95 -16.80
N ILE A 47 5.47 -1.39 -15.62
CA ILE A 47 6.25 -1.68 -14.42
C ILE A 47 5.30 -2.26 -13.38
N ASP A 48 5.46 -3.55 -13.12
CA ASP A 48 4.71 -4.27 -12.11
C ASP A 48 5.54 -4.44 -10.85
N LEU A 49 4.87 -4.36 -9.70
CA LEU A 49 5.45 -4.43 -8.37
C LEU A 49 4.74 -5.56 -7.61
N ARG A 50 5.52 -6.40 -6.91
CA ARG A 50 4.99 -7.44 -6.03
C ARG A 50 5.72 -7.50 -4.70
N PHE A 51 4.97 -7.74 -3.63
CA PHE A 51 5.53 -8.06 -2.31
C PHE A 51 4.63 -9.04 -1.57
N THR A 52 5.26 -9.86 -0.72
CA THR A 52 4.58 -10.90 0.05
C THR A 52 4.58 -10.54 1.53
N ILE A 53 3.42 -10.63 2.16
CA ILE A 53 3.24 -10.43 3.60
C ILE A 53 2.86 -11.77 4.23
N ASN A 54 3.66 -12.17 5.22
CA ASN A 54 3.38 -13.30 6.10
C ASN A 54 2.68 -12.74 7.34
N ASN A 55 1.36 -12.74 7.33
CA ASN A 55 0.57 -12.23 8.46
C ASN A 55 0.78 -13.11 9.71
N GLN A 56 0.63 -12.52 10.88
CA GLN A 56 0.65 -13.26 12.15
C GLN A 56 -0.75 -13.84 12.44
N GLY A 57 -0.83 -15.13 12.74
CA GLY A 57 -2.07 -15.83 13.09
C GLY A 57 -1.98 -17.33 12.78
N GLU A 58 -2.68 -18.17 13.54
CA GLU A 58 -2.61 -19.64 13.41
C GLU A 58 -2.98 -20.15 11.99
N ASP A 59 -3.86 -19.43 11.28
CA ASP A 59 -4.28 -19.75 9.90
C ASP A 59 -3.76 -18.76 8.84
N ALA A 60 -2.84 -17.86 9.22
CA ALA A 60 -2.36 -16.82 8.31
C ALA A 60 -1.49 -17.42 7.20
N ARG A 61 -1.97 -17.34 5.96
CA ARG A 61 -1.22 -17.76 4.77
C ARG A 61 -0.42 -16.58 4.20
N PRO A 62 0.82 -16.82 3.73
CA PRO A 62 1.54 -15.86 2.91
C PRO A 62 0.64 -15.34 1.79
N THR A 63 0.63 -14.02 1.63
CA THR A 63 -0.21 -13.34 0.67
C THR A 63 0.62 -12.36 -0.13
N THR A 64 0.65 -12.54 -1.45
CA THR A 64 1.37 -11.66 -2.39
C THR A 64 0.41 -10.65 -2.99
N TYR A 65 0.76 -9.38 -2.86
CA TYR A 65 0.02 -8.25 -3.42
C TYR A 65 0.73 -7.76 -4.67
N LYS A 66 -0.03 -7.54 -5.75
CA LYS A 66 0.49 -7.18 -7.08
C LYS A 66 -0.09 -5.83 -7.50
N TYR A 67 0.80 -4.93 -7.89
CA TYR A 67 0.49 -3.56 -8.31
C TYR A 67 1.11 -3.25 -9.67
N ARG A 68 0.53 -2.26 -10.35
CA ARG A 68 1.12 -1.59 -11.52
C ARG A 68 1.46 -0.15 -11.15
N ILE A 69 2.59 0.36 -11.64
CA ILE A 69 2.91 1.78 -11.55
C ILE A 69 2.19 2.53 -12.65
N ASN A 70 1.41 3.56 -12.27
CA ASN A 70 0.52 4.27 -13.18
C ASN A 70 1.06 5.58 -13.72
N ASN A 71 2.05 6.18 -13.05
CA ASN A 71 2.59 7.48 -13.43
C ASN A 71 3.86 7.34 -14.29
N ILE A 72 3.87 6.35 -15.19
CA ILE A 72 4.84 6.24 -16.27
C ILE A 72 4.49 7.35 -17.27
N SER A 73 5.46 8.16 -17.71
CA SER A 73 5.16 9.30 -18.59
C SER A 73 4.53 8.82 -19.89
N LEU A 74 3.59 9.62 -20.41
CA LEU A 74 3.01 9.41 -21.74
C LEU A 74 4.07 9.54 -22.86
N ASP A 75 5.20 10.20 -22.57
CA ASP A 75 6.31 10.41 -23.49
C ASP A 75 7.26 9.20 -23.64
N GLY A 76 6.91 8.06 -23.02
CA GLY A 76 7.52 6.76 -23.32
C GLY A 76 8.72 6.40 -22.45
N ASP A 77 8.73 5.14 -22.05
CA ASP A 77 9.90 4.33 -21.67
C ASP A 77 10.71 4.74 -20.43
N LEU A 78 10.19 5.60 -19.55
CA LEU A 78 10.85 5.85 -18.27
C LEU A 78 10.82 4.58 -17.41
N LYS A 79 11.98 3.95 -17.27
CA LYS A 79 12.20 2.81 -16.36
C LYS A 79 11.92 3.22 -14.92
N PHE A 80 11.77 2.24 -14.03
CA PHE A 80 11.48 2.44 -12.62
C PHE A 80 12.44 3.43 -11.94
N ASN A 81 13.71 3.40 -12.33
CA ASN A 81 14.74 4.31 -11.78
C ASN A 81 14.75 5.71 -12.41
N GLU A 82 13.91 5.97 -13.41
CA GLU A 82 13.91 7.19 -14.23
C GLU A 82 12.63 8.02 -14.07
N ILE A 83 11.64 7.53 -13.32
CA ILE A 83 10.41 8.28 -13.01
C ILE A 83 10.76 9.50 -12.15
N LYS A 84 10.47 10.71 -12.66
CA LYS A 84 10.91 11.99 -12.08
C LYS A 84 9.89 12.68 -11.17
N ASN A 85 8.95 11.93 -10.59
CA ASN A 85 7.98 12.53 -9.67
C ASN A 85 8.62 12.71 -8.29
N ILE A 86 9.41 13.79 -8.16
CA ILE A 86 10.17 14.12 -6.97
C ILE A 86 9.22 14.65 -5.90
N VAL A 87 9.45 14.23 -4.66
CA VAL A 87 8.81 14.74 -3.45
C VAL A 87 9.81 15.64 -2.73
N SER A 88 9.38 16.82 -2.30
CA SER A 88 10.24 17.71 -1.51
C SER A 88 10.43 17.17 -0.09
N ASP A 89 11.55 17.50 0.56
CA ASP A 89 11.78 17.12 1.96
C ASP A 89 10.71 17.67 2.90
N GLU A 90 10.14 18.84 2.58
CA GLU A 90 9.05 19.47 3.33
C GLU A 90 7.77 18.66 3.21
N ASP A 91 7.40 18.23 2.00
CA ASP A 91 6.26 17.35 1.78
C ASP A 91 6.44 16.00 2.48
N LEU A 92 7.66 15.45 2.43
CA LEU A 92 7.97 14.15 3.04
C LEU A 92 7.81 14.17 4.56
N LYS A 93 8.17 15.27 5.24
CA LYS A 93 7.97 15.42 6.69
C LYS A 93 6.50 15.35 7.11
N ASN A 94 5.59 15.69 6.20
CA ASN A 94 4.15 15.66 6.44
C ASN A 94 3.52 14.30 6.07
N ILE A 95 4.31 13.37 5.53
CA ILE A 95 3.86 12.04 5.12
C ILE A 95 4.20 11.00 6.20
N LYS A 96 3.20 10.22 6.60
CA LYS A 96 3.43 9.02 7.41
C LYS A 96 3.83 7.85 6.50
N LEU A 97 5.13 7.58 6.42
CA LEU A 97 5.64 6.40 5.72
C LEU A 97 5.29 5.11 6.46
N THR A 98 4.69 4.17 5.73
CA THR A 98 4.36 2.83 6.21
C THR A 98 5.36 1.83 5.64
N THR A 99 5.90 0.95 6.47
CA THR A 99 6.82 -0.11 6.04
C THR A 99 6.08 -1.43 5.83
N ILE A 100 6.71 -2.40 5.15
CA ILE A 100 6.18 -3.77 5.05
C ILE A 100 6.00 -4.39 6.45
N ASP A 101 6.89 -4.09 7.40
CA ASP A 101 6.79 -4.58 8.76
C ASP A 101 5.62 -3.98 9.54
N ASP A 102 5.20 -2.74 9.23
CA ASP A 102 4.00 -2.17 9.80
C ASP A 102 2.74 -2.86 9.26
N LEU A 103 2.73 -3.18 7.97
CA LEU A 103 1.64 -3.93 7.34
C LEU A 103 1.50 -5.35 7.91
N ARG A 104 2.62 -6.01 8.27
CA ARG A 104 2.63 -7.36 8.90
C ARG A 104 1.91 -7.40 10.25
N LYS A 105 1.76 -6.26 10.93
CA LYS A 105 1.08 -6.16 12.23
C LYS A 105 -0.44 -6.18 12.10
N LEU A 106 -0.97 -5.94 10.90
CA LEU A 106 -2.39 -5.97 10.63
C LEU A 106 -2.89 -7.40 10.48
N ASN A 107 -4.13 -7.65 10.86
CA ASN A 107 -4.75 -8.93 10.54
C ASN A 107 -4.99 -9.04 9.01
N SER A 108 -5.20 -10.26 8.53
CA SER A 108 -5.28 -10.52 7.08
C SER A 108 -6.43 -9.81 6.38
N CYS A 109 -7.57 -9.62 7.03
CA CYS A 109 -8.73 -8.96 6.44
C CYS A 109 -8.51 -7.45 6.34
N ASP A 110 -8.07 -6.81 7.43
CA ASP A 110 -7.80 -5.37 7.45
C ASP A 110 -6.69 -5.01 6.48
N LEU A 111 -5.63 -5.83 6.42
CA LEU A 111 -4.56 -5.65 5.45
C LEU A 111 -5.06 -5.74 4.01
N PHE A 112 -5.93 -6.71 3.71
CA PHE A 112 -6.50 -6.85 2.38
C PHE A 112 -7.31 -5.61 1.98
N PHE A 113 -8.22 -5.13 2.84
CA PHE A 113 -9.01 -3.95 2.55
C PHE A 113 -8.14 -2.70 2.40
N LEU A 114 -7.17 -2.49 3.31
CA LEU A 114 -6.22 -1.38 3.21
C LEU A 114 -5.48 -1.41 1.87
N LEU A 115 -4.96 -2.57 1.47
CA LEU A 115 -4.11 -2.67 0.28
C LEU A 115 -4.90 -2.68 -1.04
N ALA A 116 -6.15 -3.13 -1.03
CA ALA A 116 -7.00 -3.17 -2.22
C ALA A 116 -7.77 -1.86 -2.45
N ASP A 117 -8.21 -1.19 -1.37
CA ASP A 117 -9.14 -0.06 -1.46
C ASP A 117 -8.45 1.30 -1.31
N SER A 118 -7.25 1.36 -0.75
CA SER A 118 -6.50 2.62 -0.64
C SER A 118 -5.80 3.02 -1.94
N LYS A 119 -5.68 4.33 -2.14
CA LYS A 119 -4.74 4.92 -3.09
C LYS A 119 -3.33 4.79 -2.53
N ILE A 120 -2.47 4.02 -3.17
CA ILE A 120 -1.12 3.76 -2.65
C ILE A 120 -0.09 4.56 -3.45
N PHE A 121 0.80 5.24 -2.73
CA PHE A 121 2.02 5.82 -3.29
C PHE A 121 3.23 5.11 -2.70
N LEU A 122 4.08 4.57 -3.56
CA LEU A 122 5.40 4.08 -3.15
C LEU A 122 6.37 5.26 -3.10
N ILE A 123 7.13 5.38 -2.02
CA ILE A 123 8.20 6.35 -1.84
C ILE A 123 9.54 5.62 -1.86
N LYS A 124 10.43 5.98 -2.79
CA LYS A 124 11.77 5.43 -2.92
C LYS A 124 12.81 6.54 -2.84
N ASP A 125 13.82 6.32 -2.02
CA ASP A 125 14.94 7.25 -1.88
C ASP A 125 16.10 6.78 -2.76
N LYS A 126 16.70 7.70 -3.52
CA LYS A 126 17.93 7.44 -4.26
C LYS A 126 18.75 8.72 -4.35
N GLU A 127 20.01 8.67 -3.93
CA GLU A 127 20.96 9.80 -4.01
C GLU A 127 20.40 11.10 -3.37
N ASN A 128 19.76 10.99 -2.20
CA ASN A 128 19.05 12.08 -1.50
C ASN A 128 17.87 12.70 -2.26
N ILE A 129 17.34 12.01 -3.27
CA ILE A 129 16.13 12.41 -3.97
C ILE A 129 15.01 11.42 -3.62
N HIS A 130 13.85 11.96 -3.26
CA HIS A 130 12.66 11.20 -2.91
C HIS A 130 11.75 11.07 -4.14
N TYR A 131 11.50 9.85 -4.59
CA TYR A 131 10.66 9.57 -5.75
C TYR A 131 9.34 8.96 -5.34
N LYS A 132 8.24 9.40 -5.99
CA LYS A 132 6.88 8.95 -5.73
C LYS A 132 6.28 8.21 -6.93
N TYR A 133 5.78 7.01 -6.68
CA TYR A 133 5.16 6.16 -7.68
C TYR A 133 3.71 5.90 -7.29
N ALA A 134 2.77 6.22 -8.17
CA ALA A 134 1.36 5.92 -7.97
C ALA A 134 1.12 4.45 -8.31
N LEU A 135 0.57 3.68 -7.38
CA LEU A 135 0.29 2.26 -7.56
C LEU A 135 -1.20 2.04 -7.84
N SER A 136 -1.50 1.23 -8.85
CA SER A 136 -2.82 0.62 -9.01
C SER A 136 -2.78 -0.84 -8.60
N TYR A 137 -3.70 -1.21 -7.72
CA TYR A 137 -3.94 -2.60 -7.35
C TYR A 137 -4.30 -3.42 -8.59
N LYS A 138 -3.64 -4.58 -8.78
CA LYS A 138 -3.97 -5.55 -9.83
C LYS A 138 -4.67 -6.76 -9.26
N SER A 139 -4.04 -7.41 -8.28
CA SER A 139 -4.52 -8.68 -7.74
C SER A 139 -3.79 -9.06 -6.46
N THR A 140 -4.33 -10.09 -5.80
CA THR A 140 -3.71 -10.75 -4.65
C THR A 140 -3.67 -12.26 -4.90
N ALA A 141 -2.59 -12.91 -4.48
CA ALA A 141 -2.44 -14.36 -4.49
C ALA A 141 -2.19 -14.87 -3.05
N ARG A 142 -2.92 -15.91 -2.63
CA ARG A 142 -2.79 -16.52 -1.29
C ARG A 142 -2.17 -17.91 -1.39
N GLY A 143 -1.26 -18.24 -0.48
CA GLY A 143 -0.61 -19.56 -0.41
C GLY A 143 0.80 -19.58 -0.96
N ILE A 144 1.34 -20.79 -1.20
CA ILE A 144 2.72 -20.99 -1.68
C ILE A 144 2.81 -20.45 -3.11
N GLU A 145 3.37 -19.25 -3.27
CA GLU A 145 3.99 -18.89 -4.54
C GLU A 145 5.30 -19.67 -4.61
N TYR A 146 5.37 -20.62 -5.54
CA TYR A 146 6.65 -21.16 -5.98
C TYR A 146 7.41 -19.95 -6.53
N PHE A 147 8.35 -19.44 -5.75
CA PHE A 147 9.36 -18.56 -6.29
C PHE A 147 10.00 -19.35 -7.44
N ASP A 148 9.84 -18.86 -8.67
CA ASP A 148 10.71 -19.26 -9.79
C ASP A 148 12.10 -18.61 -9.59
N ASN A 149 12.66 -18.83 -8.40
CA ASN A 149 14.05 -18.62 -8.09
C ASN A 149 14.60 -20.02 -7.98
N GLY A 150 15.21 -20.48 -9.08
CA GLY A 150 15.83 -21.79 -9.24
C GLY A 150 16.16 -22.46 -7.92
N LEU A 151 15.44 -23.55 -7.65
CA LEU A 151 15.68 -24.46 -6.55
C LEU A 151 17.19 -24.72 -6.40
N ARG A 152 17.71 -24.40 -5.21
CA ARG A 152 18.79 -25.19 -4.61
C ARG A 152 18.20 -25.99 -3.46
N PHE A 153 17.72 -27.18 -3.78
CA PHE A 153 17.84 -28.38 -2.96
C PHE A 153 18.22 -29.52 -3.91
#